data_AF-A0A2W4KLC2-F1
#
_entry.id   AF-A0A2W4KLC2-F1
#
_cell.length_a   1.000
_cell.length_b   1.000
_cell.length_c   1.000
_cell.angle_alpha   90.00
_cell.angle_beta   90.00
_cell.angle_gamma   90.00
#
_symmetry.space_group_name_H-M   'P 1'
#
loop_
_entity.id
_entity.type
_entity.pdbx_description
1 polymer ?
#
loop_
_entity_poly.entity_id
_entity_poly.type
_entity_poly.pdbx_seq_one_letter_code
_entity_poly.pdbx_strand_id
1 'polypeptide(L)'
;MEPLATEAQADRLARQLLMARTNLRGYLMLMLRYAKARGESAADLARFLGEQAAPTWGRLRNCTAIDFARALAQLVEAGGDEVVAVRDEGGIARLELRPPSSDDQLLAAFGIERDEWHALYYGQFERIATWLGLRCLHEREGDLHRFYFARIARITGPHRRPLPV
;
A
#
# COMPACT_ATOMS: atom_id res chain seq x y z
N MET A 1 -29.18 -21.96 8.26
CA MET A 1 -28.87 -22.33 6.87
C MET A 1 -29.09 -21.07 6.04
N GLU A 2 -28.05 -20.27 5.84
CA GLU A 2 -28.14 -19.11 4.93
C GLU A 2 -28.28 -19.63 3.50
N PRO A 3 -29.17 -19.06 2.67
CA PRO A 3 -29.26 -19.45 1.28
C PRO A 3 -28.00 -18.99 0.55
N LEU A 4 -27.37 -19.90 -0.20
CA LEU A 4 -26.30 -19.57 -1.13
C LEU A 4 -26.81 -18.51 -2.10
N ALA A 5 -26.06 -17.40 -2.23
CA ALA A 5 -26.41 -16.32 -3.15
C ALA A 5 -26.60 -16.88 -4.57
N THR A 6 -27.67 -16.45 -5.24
CA THR A 6 -27.93 -16.81 -6.65
C THR A 6 -26.83 -16.25 -7.55
N GLU A 7 -26.53 -16.91 -8.67
CA GLU A 7 -25.51 -16.47 -9.65
C GLU A 7 -25.70 -15.00 -10.06
N ALA A 8 -26.95 -14.57 -10.26
CA ALA A 8 -27.29 -13.18 -10.57
C ALA A 8 -26.97 -12.18 -9.44
N GLN A 9 -27.03 -12.60 -8.17
CA GLN A 9 -26.62 -11.79 -7.02
C GLN A 9 -25.09 -11.69 -6.93
N ALA A 10 -24.37 -12.80 -7.18
CA ALA A 10 -22.91 -12.82 -7.21
C ALA A 10 -22.37 -11.90 -8.31
N ASP A 11 -22.93 -11.97 -9.52
CA ASP A 11 -22.57 -11.09 -10.65
C ASP A 11 -22.82 -9.61 -10.34
N ARG A 12 -23.95 -9.31 -9.70
CA ARG A 12 -24.28 -7.94 -9.30
C ARG A 12 -23.27 -7.41 -8.29
N LEU A 13 -22.95 -8.19 -7.27
CA LEU A 13 -21.97 -7.83 -6.25
C LEU A 13 -20.59 -7.62 -6.87
N ALA A 14 -20.15 -8.52 -7.75
CA ALA A 14 -18.88 -8.40 -8.46
C ALA A 14 -18.78 -7.09 -9.25
N ARG A 15 -19.83 -6.72 -10.00
CA ARG A 15 -19.88 -5.44 -10.72
C ARG A 15 -19.84 -4.24 -9.77
N GLN A 16 -20.59 -4.28 -8.66
CA GLN A 16 -20.59 -3.21 -7.67
C GLN A 16 -19.21 -3.02 -7.01
N LEU A 17 -18.53 -4.12 -6.67
CA LEU A 17 -17.17 -4.08 -6.12
C LEU A 17 -16.17 -3.54 -7.13
N LEU A 18 -16.27 -3.92 -8.41
CA LEU A 18 -15.43 -3.37 -9.48
C LEU A 18 -15.62 -1.85 -9.62
N MET A 19 -16.87 -1.38 -9.63
CA MET A 19 -17.16 0.06 -9.68
C MET A 19 -16.61 0.79 -8.45
N ALA A 20 -16.80 0.23 -7.25
CA ALA A 20 -16.31 0.84 -6.02
C ALA A 20 -14.77 0.97 -6.01
N ARG A 21 -14.05 -0.08 -6.43
CA ARG A 21 -12.58 -0.08 -6.56
C ARG A 21 -12.11 0.94 -7.59
N THR A 22 -12.74 0.96 -8.76
CA THR A 22 -12.42 1.92 -9.84
C THR A 22 -12.64 3.36 -9.37
N ASN A 23 -13.75 3.64 -8.68
CA ASN A 23 -14.03 4.96 -8.15
C ASN A 23 -13.03 5.38 -7.06
N LEU A 24 -12.68 4.47 -6.15
CA LEU A 24 -11.66 4.74 -5.13
C LEU A 24 -10.33 5.15 -5.79
N ARG A 25 -9.86 4.38 -6.78
CA ARG A 25 -8.65 4.70 -7.56
C ARG A 25 -8.75 6.04 -8.26
N GLY A 26 -9.87 6.28 -8.94
CA GLY A 26 -10.14 7.56 -9.60
C GLY A 26 -10.10 8.75 -8.65
N TYR A 27 -10.62 8.62 -7.43
CA TYR A 27 -10.54 9.67 -6.41
C TYR A 27 -9.10 9.93 -5.95
N LEU A 28 -8.30 8.89 -5.73
CA LEU A 28 -6.88 9.03 -5.38
C LEU A 28 -6.10 9.72 -6.51
N MET A 29 -6.35 9.35 -7.77
CA MET A 29 -5.76 9.98 -8.95
C MET A 29 -6.20 11.44 -9.11
N LEU A 30 -7.47 11.76 -8.83
CA LEU A 30 -7.96 13.14 -8.81
C LEU A 30 -7.22 13.99 -7.75
N MET A 31 -6.97 13.44 -6.56
CA MET A 31 -6.17 14.12 -5.53
C MET A 31 -4.73 14.36 -5.99
N LEU A 32 -4.10 13.39 -6.66
CA LEU A 32 -2.78 13.57 -7.26
C LEU A 32 -2.76 14.72 -8.27
N ARG A 33 -3.74 14.73 -9.18
CA ARG A 33 -3.87 15.79 -10.18
C ARG A 33 -4.09 17.16 -9.54
N TYR A 34 -4.90 17.22 -8.48
CA TYR A 34 -5.12 18.45 -7.72
C TYR A 34 -3.83 18.96 -7.06
N ALA A 35 -3.06 18.07 -6.42
CA ALA A 35 -1.76 18.41 -5.82
C ALA A 35 -0.77 18.92 -6.88
N LYS A 36 -0.68 18.23 -8.03
CA LYS A 36 0.17 18.64 -9.16
C LYS A 36 -0.21 20.02 -9.70
N ALA A 37 -1.50 20.33 -9.82
CA ALA A 37 -1.97 21.65 -10.25
C ALA A 37 -1.52 22.79 -9.31
N ARG A 38 -1.10 22.46 -8.08
CA ARG A 38 -0.57 23.38 -7.07
C ARG A 38 0.95 23.36 -6.97
N GLY A 39 1.64 22.61 -7.82
CA GLY A 39 3.09 22.45 -7.80
C GLY A 39 3.61 21.46 -6.75
N GLU A 40 2.75 20.65 -6.15
CA GLU A 40 3.14 19.61 -5.19
C GLU A 40 3.54 18.31 -5.94
N SER A 41 4.51 17.58 -5.40
CA SER A 41 4.98 16.32 -5.99
C SER A 41 4.12 15.12 -5.52
N ALA A 42 4.14 14.03 -6.29
CA ALA A 42 3.53 12.76 -5.87
C ALA A 42 4.09 12.26 -4.53
N ALA A 43 5.39 12.44 -4.31
CA ALA A 43 6.07 12.05 -3.07
C ALA A 43 5.63 12.89 -1.86
N ASP A 44 5.39 14.19 -2.04
CA ASP A 44 4.87 15.05 -0.98
C ASP A 44 3.46 14.64 -0.56
N LEU A 45 2.61 14.36 -1.54
CA LEU A 45 1.26 13.88 -1.25
C LEU A 45 1.29 12.49 -0.60
N ALA A 46 2.14 11.57 -1.07
CA ALA A 46 2.33 10.25 -0.45
C ALA A 46 2.76 10.36 1.01
N ARG A 47 3.71 11.27 1.28
CA ARG A 47 4.19 11.56 2.62
C ARG A 47 3.06 12.08 3.51
N PHE A 48 2.32 13.09 3.03
CA PHE A 48 1.18 13.64 3.75
C PHE A 48 0.13 12.57 4.07
N LEU A 49 -0.32 11.82 3.06
CA LEU A 49 -1.33 10.76 3.25
C LEU A 49 -0.82 9.67 4.19
N GLY A 50 0.43 9.23 4.04
CA GLY A 50 1.04 8.23 4.92
C GLY A 50 1.11 8.69 6.38
N GLU A 51 1.49 9.95 6.63
CA GLU A 51 1.52 10.55 7.97
C GLU A 51 0.12 10.63 8.59
N GLN A 52 -0.91 11.01 7.81
CA GLN A 52 -2.29 11.07 8.29
C GLN A 52 -2.92 9.68 8.49
N ALA A 53 -2.55 8.70 7.65
CA ALA A 53 -3.08 7.35 7.72
C ALA A 53 -2.43 6.55 8.85
N ALA A 54 -1.14 6.73 9.14
CA ALA A 54 -0.40 5.90 10.08
C ALA A 54 -1.06 5.73 11.47
N PRO A 55 -1.64 6.78 12.12
CA PRO A 55 -2.35 6.62 13.38
C PRO A 55 -3.52 5.62 13.35
N THR A 56 -4.19 5.47 12.20
CA THR A 56 -5.31 4.53 12.03
C THR A 56 -4.85 3.06 12.13
N TRP A 57 -3.56 2.82 11.95
CA TRP A 57 -2.91 1.51 12.09
C TRP A 57 -2.45 1.23 13.53
N GLY A 58 -2.81 2.08 14.50
CA GLY A 58 -2.31 2.00 15.88
C GLY A 58 -2.52 0.66 16.58
N ARG A 59 -3.53 -0.13 16.18
CA ARG A 59 -3.75 -1.49 16.69
C ARG A 59 -2.59 -2.46 16.35
N LEU A 60 -1.77 -2.12 15.36
CA LEU A 60 -0.62 -2.91 14.92
C LEU A 60 0.72 -2.43 15.49
N ARG A 61 0.79 -1.52 16.48
CA ARG A 61 2.08 -1.00 16.97
C ARG A 61 3.11 -2.05 17.43
N ASN A 62 2.68 -3.26 17.80
CA ASN A 62 3.55 -4.35 18.27
C ASN A 62 3.56 -5.59 17.33
N CYS A 63 3.20 -5.43 16.05
CA CYS A 63 2.73 -6.51 15.17
C CYS A 63 3.75 -7.34 14.35
N THR A 64 4.90 -7.86 14.79
CA THR A 64 5.87 -8.54 13.84
C THR A 64 6.09 -7.81 12.47
N ALA A 65 6.77 -8.40 11.48
CA ALA A 65 6.78 -7.83 10.12
C ALA A 65 5.68 -8.46 9.25
N ILE A 66 5.44 -9.76 9.47
CA ILE A 66 4.50 -10.55 8.69
C ILE A 66 3.04 -10.16 8.95
N ASP A 67 2.68 -9.76 10.17
CA ASP A 67 1.30 -9.32 10.45
C ASP A 67 1.02 -7.97 9.76
N PHE A 68 2.01 -7.07 9.70
CA PHE A 68 1.88 -5.84 8.91
C PHE A 68 1.72 -6.14 7.42
N ALA A 69 2.57 -7.01 6.86
CA ALA A 69 2.48 -7.39 5.44
C ALA A 69 1.11 -7.98 5.08
N ARG A 70 0.55 -8.84 5.95
CA ARG A 70 -0.80 -9.41 5.77
C ARG A 70 -1.90 -8.35 5.87
N ALA A 71 -1.81 -7.44 6.83
CA ALA A 71 -2.78 -6.35 6.96
C ALA A 71 -2.73 -5.39 5.77
N LEU A 72 -1.52 -5.08 5.27
CA LEU A 72 -1.34 -4.31 4.05
C LEU A 72 -1.90 -5.03 2.83
N ALA A 73 -1.67 -6.34 2.69
CA ALA A 73 -2.25 -7.16 1.63
C ALA A 73 -3.78 -7.06 1.58
N GLN A 74 -4.44 -7.12 2.74
CA GLN A 74 -5.90 -6.95 2.82
C GLN A 74 -6.36 -5.56 2.38
N LEU A 75 -5.63 -4.49 2.77
CA LEU A 75 -5.97 -3.13 2.37
C LEU A 75 -5.87 -2.96 0.85
N VAL A 76 -4.75 -3.38 0.24
CA VAL A 76 -4.51 -3.18 -1.19
C VAL A 76 -5.42 -4.06 -2.04
N GLU A 77 -5.73 -5.28 -1.60
CA GLU A 77 -6.71 -6.17 -2.25
C GLU A 77 -8.13 -5.57 -2.20
N ALA A 78 -8.51 -4.95 -1.08
CA ALA A 78 -9.76 -4.18 -1.01
C ALA A 78 -9.74 -3.01 -2.00
N GLY A 79 -8.58 -2.37 -2.18
CA GLY A 79 -8.31 -1.34 -3.18
C GLY A 79 -8.16 -1.83 -4.62
N GLY A 80 -8.21 -3.14 -4.87
CA GLY A 80 -8.17 -3.77 -6.19
C GLY A 80 -6.82 -4.30 -6.67
N ASP A 81 -5.75 -4.21 -5.89
CA ASP A 81 -4.48 -4.89 -6.24
C ASP A 81 -4.65 -6.42 -6.17
N GLU A 82 -3.93 -7.13 -7.04
CA GLU A 82 -3.72 -8.58 -6.92
C GLU A 82 -2.61 -8.83 -5.89
N VAL A 83 -2.90 -9.58 -4.83
CA VAL A 83 -1.88 -10.07 -3.90
C VAL A 83 -1.27 -11.36 -4.46
N VAL A 84 -0.05 -11.28 -4.98
CA VAL A 84 0.65 -12.42 -5.58
C VAL A 84 1.24 -13.33 -4.51
N ALA A 85 1.83 -12.76 -3.46
CA ALA A 85 2.42 -13.53 -2.37
C ALA A 85 2.56 -12.71 -1.08
N VAL A 86 2.44 -13.39 0.07
CA VAL A 86 2.84 -12.88 1.39
C VAL A 86 3.65 -13.96 2.10
N ARG A 87 4.91 -13.68 2.42
CA ARG A 87 5.86 -14.67 2.97
C ARG A 87 6.69 -14.08 4.11
N ASP A 88 7.12 -14.93 5.03
CA ASP A 88 8.14 -14.61 6.03
C ASP A 88 9.45 -15.30 5.64
N GLU A 89 10.51 -14.52 5.54
CA GLU A 89 11.85 -14.91 5.11
C GLU A 89 12.85 -14.60 6.22
N GLY A 90 12.68 -15.28 7.37
CA GLY A 90 13.60 -15.16 8.50
C GLY A 90 13.47 -13.85 9.27
N GLY A 91 12.24 -13.37 9.50
CA GLY A 91 11.97 -12.12 10.19
C GLY A 91 11.89 -10.90 9.26
N ILE A 92 12.05 -11.12 7.96
CA ILE A 92 11.74 -10.17 6.89
C ILE A 92 10.46 -10.64 6.23
N ALA A 93 9.41 -9.83 6.27
CA ALA A 93 8.18 -10.13 5.55
C ALA A 93 8.25 -9.60 4.12
N ARG A 94 7.95 -10.46 3.15
CA ARG A 94 7.86 -10.11 1.73
C ARG A 94 6.40 -10.08 1.28
N LEU A 95 5.98 -8.99 0.66
CA LEU A 95 4.67 -8.80 0.05
C LEU A 95 4.86 -8.50 -1.44
N GLU A 96 4.20 -9.26 -2.31
CA GLU A 96 4.22 -9.07 -3.75
C GLU A 96 2.83 -8.71 -4.27
N LEU A 97 2.73 -7.62 -5.03
CA LEU A 97 1.47 -7.05 -5.53
C LEU A 97 1.55 -6.78 -7.03
N ARG A 98 0.41 -6.87 -7.72
CA ARG A 98 0.22 -6.27 -9.05
C ARG A 98 -0.95 -5.28 -9.02
N PRO A 99 -0.79 -4.10 -9.66
CA PRO A 99 -1.89 -3.16 -9.78
C PRO A 99 -2.98 -3.71 -10.71
N PRO A 100 -4.25 -3.28 -10.55
CA PRO A 100 -5.32 -3.70 -11.44
C PRO A 100 -5.13 -3.13 -12.84
N SER A 101 -5.50 -3.89 -13.87
CA SER A 101 -5.43 -3.44 -15.28
C SER A 101 -6.33 -2.24 -15.58
N SER A 102 -7.32 -1.96 -14.74
CA SER A 102 -8.17 -0.76 -14.86
C SER A 102 -7.43 0.55 -14.60
N ASP A 103 -6.28 0.51 -13.93
CA ASP A 103 -5.52 1.74 -13.63
C ASP A 103 -5.08 2.44 -14.93
N ASP A 104 -4.79 1.72 -16.02
CA ASP A 104 -4.33 2.32 -17.28
C ASP A 104 -5.32 3.27 -17.93
N GLN A 105 -6.60 2.89 -17.92
CA GLN A 105 -7.65 3.75 -18.47
C GLN A 105 -7.85 5.01 -17.61
N LEU A 106 -7.72 4.86 -16.28
CA LEU A 106 -7.82 5.99 -15.35
C LEU A 106 -6.61 6.92 -15.49
N LEU A 107 -5.39 6.39 -15.52
CA LEU A 107 -4.16 7.14 -15.71
C LEU A 107 -4.22 8.00 -16.97
N ALA A 108 -4.66 7.40 -18.09
CA ALA A 108 -4.86 8.11 -19.35
C ALA A 108 -5.90 9.23 -19.22
N ALA A 109 -7.06 8.96 -18.58
CA ALA A 109 -8.11 9.95 -18.39
C ALA A 109 -7.68 11.14 -17.51
N PHE A 110 -6.84 10.90 -16.50
CA PHE A 110 -6.32 11.93 -15.62
C PHE A 110 -5.00 12.54 -16.09
N GLY A 111 -4.39 12.06 -17.18
CA GLY A 111 -3.09 12.53 -17.67
C GLY A 111 -1.99 12.38 -16.61
N ILE A 112 -1.97 11.24 -15.93
CA ILE A 112 -1.00 10.91 -14.88
C ILE A 112 -0.08 9.80 -15.40
N GLU A 113 1.22 9.99 -15.23
CA GLU A 113 2.18 8.95 -15.58
C GLU A 113 2.14 7.81 -14.56
N ARG A 114 2.33 6.57 -15.03
CA ARG A 114 2.29 5.38 -14.16
C ARG A 114 3.27 5.48 -12.99
N ASP A 115 4.45 6.00 -13.23
CA ASP A 115 5.48 6.15 -12.20
C ASP A 115 5.09 7.16 -11.12
N GLU A 116 4.38 8.23 -11.49
CA GLU A 116 3.86 9.20 -10.52
C GLU A 116 2.74 8.61 -9.67
N TRP A 117 1.84 7.86 -10.29
CA TRP A 117 0.79 7.13 -9.59
C TRP A 117 1.38 6.13 -8.59
N HIS A 118 2.39 5.36 -9.01
CA HIS A 118 3.05 4.40 -8.14
C HIS A 118 3.80 5.08 -6.99
N ALA A 119 4.49 6.19 -7.25
CA ALA A 119 5.16 6.97 -6.21
C ALA A 119 4.16 7.48 -5.16
N LEU A 120 2.97 7.90 -5.58
CA LEU A 120 1.89 8.26 -4.65
C LEU A 120 1.35 7.03 -3.90
N TYR A 121 0.81 6.08 -4.65
CA TYR A 121 -0.04 5.01 -4.12
C TYR A 121 0.75 4.08 -3.19
N TYR A 122 1.96 3.72 -3.59
CA TYR A 122 2.81 2.80 -2.84
C TYR A 122 3.73 3.52 -1.84
N GLY A 123 4.14 4.77 -2.13
CA GLY A 123 5.06 5.53 -1.27
C GLY A 123 4.52 5.82 0.13
N GLN A 124 3.19 5.88 0.31
CA GLN A 124 2.59 6.06 1.62
C GLN A 124 2.84 4.87 2.59
N PHE A 125 3.02 3.67 2.06
CA PHE A 125 3.15 2.45 2.89
C PHE A 125 4.47 2.42 3.67
N GLU A 126 5.54 2.99 3.11
CA GLU A 126 6.82 3.15 3.81
C GLU A 126 6.64 3.98 5.09
N ARG A 127 5.83 5.04 5.03
CA ARG A 127 5.58 5.94 6.17
C ARG A 127 4.77 5.26 7.26
N ILE A 128 3.74 4.52 6.87
CA ILE A 128 2.94 3.71 7.80
C ILE A 128 3.82 2.65 8.48
N ALA A 129 4.63 1.93 7.70
CA ALA A 129 5.58 0.93 8.21
C ALA A 129 6.57 1.54 9.21
N THR A 130 7.16 2.69 8.85
CA THR A 130 8.13 3.41 9.69
C THR A 130 7.51 3.85 11.01
N TRP A 131 6.28 4.38 10.99
CA TRP A 131 5.56 4.77 12.20
C TRP A 131 5.28 3.57 13.14
N LEU A 132 5.08 2.38 12.57
CA LEU A 132 4.96 1.13 13.32
C LEU A 132 6.32 0.56 13.78
N GLY A 133 7.43 1.23 13.48
CA GLY A 133 8.78 0.77 13.84
C GLY A 133 9.31 -0.34 12.93
N LEU A 134 8.88 -0.38 11.68
CA LEU A 134 9.38 -1.27 10.64
C LEU A 134 10.23 -0.48 9.65
N ARG A 135 11.30 -1.08 9.13
CA ARG A 135 11.92 -0.65 7.87
C ARG A 135 11.09 -1.22 6.73
N CYS A 136 10.99 -0.44 5.66
CA CYS A 136 10.38 -0.85 4.41
C CYS A 136 11.38 -0.64 3.29
N LEU A 137 11.51 -1.63 2.41
CA LEU A 137 12.14 -1.49 1.11
C LEU A 137 11.07 -1.83 0.06
N HIS A 138 10.95 -0.98 -0.96
CA HIS A 138 10.04 -1.18 -2.08
C HIS A 138 10.85 -1.28 -3.37
N GLU A 139 10.65 -2.37 -4.09
CA GLU A 139 11.23 -2.62 -5.41
C GLU A 139 10.12 -2.84 -6.43
N ARG A 140 10.40 -2.50 -7.69
CA ARG A 140 9.48 -2.73 -8.81
C ARG A 140 10.21 -3.38 -9.97
N GLU A 141 9.62 -4.43 -10.52
CA GLU A 141 10.06 -5.09 -11.75
C GLU A 141 8.87 -5.20 -12.71
N GLY A 142 8.84 -4.35 -13.73
CA GLY A 142 7.65 -4.17 -14.56
C GLY A 142 6.46 -3.74 -13.72
N ASP A 143 5.41 -4.55 -13.68
CA ASP A 143 4.18 -4.32 -12.91
C ASP A 143 4.14 -5.07 -11.57
N LEU A 144 5.19 -5.81 -11.24
CA LEU A 144 5.30 -6.50 -9.96
C LEU A 144 5.95 -5.58 -8.92
N HIS A 145 5.20 -5.26 -7.87
CA HIS A 145 5.67 -4.50 -6.73
C HIS A 145 6.06 -5.45 -5.60
N ARG A 146 7.29 -5.33 -5.10
CA ARG A 146 7.80 -6.13 -3.98
C ARG A 146 8.10 -5.22 -2.80
N PHE A 147 7.49 -5.52 -1.67
CA PHE A 147 7.77 -4.85 -0.41
C PHE A 147 8.44 -5.82 0.54
N TYR A 148 9.48 -5.34 1.20
CA TYR A 148 10.18 -6.03 2.26
C TYR A 148 10.02 -5.23 3.54
N PHE A 149 9.57 -5.88 4.60
CA PHE A 149 9.38 -5.27 5.91
C PHE A 149 10.23 -5.99 6.95
N ALA A 150 10.94 -5.23 7.77
CA ALA A 150 11.73 -5.79 8.86
C ALA A 150 11.60 -4.91 10.10
N ARG A 151 11.57 -5.52 11.29
CA ARG A 151 11.50 -4.75 12.54
C ARG A 151 12.79 -3.95 12.73
N ILE A 152 12.66 -2.66 13.02
CA ILE A 152 13.81 -1.86 13.47
C ILE A 152 14.15 -2.37 14.87
N ALA A 153 15.35 -2.92 15.05
CA ALA A 153 15.83 -3.33 16.36
C ALA A 153 15.69 -2.15 17.34
N ARG A 154 14.87 -2.32 18.39
CA ARG A 154 14.84 -1.34 19.48
C ARG A 154 16.17 -1.47 20.20
N ILE A 155 16.96 -0.40 20.26
CA ILE A 155 18.12 -0.35 21.16
C ILE A 155 17.56 -0.39 22.59
N THR A 156 17.50 -1.59 23.17
CA THR A 156 17.18 -1.78 24.59
C THR A 156 18.49 -2.07 25.32
N GLY A 157 19.14 -1.02 25.82
CA GLY A 157 20.28 -1.12 26.73
C GLY A 157 20.97 0.22 26.96
N PRO A 158 21.27 0.62 28.21
CA PRO A 158 22.06 1.81 28.48
C PRO A 158 23.53 1.54 28.10
N HIS A 159 24.10 2.42 27.27
CA HIS A 159 25.51 2.49 26.86
C HIS A 159 26.12 1.28 26.14
N ARG A 160 26.50 1.47 24.86
CA ARG A 160 27.89 1.24 24.38
C ARG A 160 28.10 1.78 22.95
N ARG A 161 29.13 2.64 22.89
CA ARG A 161 29.95 3.24 21.80
C ARG A 161 29.56 3.09 20.32
N PRO A 162 29.81 4.13 19.50
CA PRO A 162 29.61 4.09 18.06
C PRO A 162 30.59 3.13 17.37
N LEU A 163 30.12 2.48 16.31
CA LEU A 163 30.94 1.70 15.39
C LEU A 163 31.92 2.64 14.65
N PRO A 164 33.19 2.25 14.45
CA PRO A 164 34.17 3.06 13.73
C PRO A 164 33.83 3.12 12.23
N VAL A 165 34.20 4.26 11.64
CA VAL A 165 34.06 4.65 10.23
C VAL A 165 34.80 3.69 9.30
#